data_AF-A0A812FC05-F1
#
_entry.id   AF-A0A812FC05-F1
#
_cell.length_a   1.000
_cell.length_b   1.000
_cell.length_c   1.000
_cell.angle_alpha   90.00
_cell.angle_beta   90.00
_cell.angle_gamma   90.00
#
_symmetry.space_group_name_H-M   'P 1'
#
loop_
_entity.id
_entity.type
_entity.pdbx_description
1 polymer ?
#
loop_
_entity_poly.entity_id
_entity_poly.type
_entity_poly.pdbx_seq_one_letter_code
_entity_poly.pdbx_strand_id
1 'polypeptide(L)'
;MQLERLKTIAKSDDRILRLHILYLRKQISSTQCHLTITNLIQLKGEKLKQVFLESVAIYLNIGTDELFSNRLHIDTEYDLEHLIDDLIKNEINLLIPDEKFSWLNSIRSYYLVTSIINAMCKTRNFELLNNDITQHQILKKVKGKRIDNEDSTYKKNNLHILDDFDPTNRDLLFSNFEPLQANKDDHIYEKIIIQFDYLVLDRRENFRTSLVLLDELKNHYFKVIDSIPLKYNVFKIKNENLINSTYQRLVKRYNIIDFLGSAETIEAKNQTIQTTIDLLYLTLDEENYTKEIKHITDKLSLDKSKANDFSISLNERHWKMLVELAGGKSDAKIRKTINALINDAHKKNS
;
A
#
# COMPACT_ATOMS: atom_id res chain seq x y z
N MET A 1 15.12 38.94 -13.98
CA MET A 1 15.89 37.68 -14.06
C MET A 1 15.22 36.57 -13.24
N GLN A 2 14.71 36.87 -12.04
CA GLN A 2 14.06 35.90 -11.16
C GLN A 2 12.79 35.26 -11.76
N LEU A 3 11.96 36.04 -12.48
CA LEU A 3 10.78 35.49 -13.15
C LEU A 3 11.09 34.38 -14.17
N GLU A 4 12.20 34.49 -14.91
CA GLU A 4 12.62 33.44 -15.87
C GLU A 4 13.17 32.20 -15.16
N ARG A 5 13.83 32.37 -14.00
CA ARG A 5 14.22 31.26 -13.12
C ARG A 5 12.99 30.55 -12.58
N LEU A 6 11.99 31.28 -12.09
CA LEU A 6 10.73 30.74 -11.61
C LEU A 6 9.98 29.98 -12.73
N LYS A 7 9.92 30.54 -13.95
CA LYS A 7 9.35 29.85 -15.11
C LYS A 7 10.10 28.57 -15.49
N THR A 8 11.41 28.52 -15.25
CA THR A 8 12.20 27.31 -15.44
C THR A 8 11.79 26.23 -14.44
N ILE A 9 11.64 26.58 -13.15
CA ILE A 9 11.12 25.66 -12.12
C ILE A 9 9.68 25.22 -12.46
N ALA A 10 8.83 26.14 -12.94
CA ALA A 10 7.47 25.81 -13.38
C ALA A 10 7.42 24.85 -14.60
N LYS A 11 8.55 24.59 -15.25
CA LYS A 11 8.68 23.60 -16.34
C LYS A 11 9.30 22.28 -15.89
N SER A 12 9.68 22.15 -14.62
CA SER A 12 10.12 20.88 -14.03
C SER A 12 9.04 19.82 -14.14
N ASP A 13 9.42 18.55 -13.94
CA ASP A 13 8.45 17.46 -13.96
C ASP A 13 7.42 17.59 -12.83
N ASP A 14 6.31 16.86 -13.02
CA ASP A 14 5.19 16.91 -12.09
C ASP A 14 5.57 16.49 -10.66
N ARG A 15 6.55 15.61 -10.45
CA ARG A 15 6.95 15.17 -9.10
C ARG A 15 7.69 16.29 -8.37
N ILE A 16 8.64 16.93 -9.04
CA ILE A 16 9.37 18.10 -8.51
C ILE A 16 8.41 19.24 -8.17
N LEU A 17 7.48 19.55 -9.07
CA LEU A 17 6.47 20.59 -8.82
C LEU A 17 5.61 20.27 -7.60
N ARG A 18 5.22 19.00 -7.40
CA ARG A 18 4.47 18.59 -6.20
C ARG A 18 5.30 18.72 -4.94
N LEU A 19 6.59 18.38 -4.96
CA LEU A 19 7.49 18.61 -3.82
C LEU A 19 7.55 20.10 -3.47
N HIS A 20 7.70 20.99 -4.45
CA HIS A 20 7.73 22.43 -4.23
C HIS A 20 6.42 22.97 -3.66
N ILE A 21 5.28 22.55 -4.19
CA ILE A 21 3.95 22.93 -3.67
C ILE A 21 3.81 22.48 -2.20
N LEU A 22 4.25 21.27 -1.87
CA LEU A 22 4.19 20.76 -0.50
C LEU A 22 5.12 21.51 0.45
N TYR A 23 6.31 21.90 -0.02
CA TYR A 23 7.22 22.74 0.74
C TYR A 23 6.60 24.13 1.01
N LEU A 24 6.08 24.80 -0.03
CA LEU A 24 5.41 26.09 0.09
C LEU A 24 4.23 26.02 1.07
N ARG A 25 3.40 24.97 0.96
CA ARG A 25 2.27 24.76 1.86
C ARG A 25 2.67 24.68 3.33
N LYS A 26 3.85 24.14 3.66
CA LYS A 26 4.33 24.10 5.05
C LYS A 26 4.68 25.48 5.60
N GLN A 27 5.09 26.40 4.73
CA GLN A 27 5.45 27.75 5.12
C GLN A 27 4.25 28.71 5.12
N ILE A 28 3.22 28.39 4.33
CA ILE A 28 1.97 29.16 4.24
C ILE A 28 1.01 28.73 5.37
N SER A 29 0.24 29.67 5.91
CA SER A 29 -0.80 29.34 6.88
C SER A 29 -1.80 28.32 6.33
N SER A 30 -2.20 27.34 7.15
CA SER A 30 -3.23 26.35 6.80
C SER A 30 -4.58 26.97 6.37
N THR A 31 -4.83 28.24 6.71
CA THR A 31 -6.03 29.00 6.31
C THR A 31 -5.95 29.57 4.89
N GLN A 32 -4.77 29.58 4.26
CA GLN A 32 -4.53 30.15 2.93
C GLN A 32 -4.29 29.08 1.87
N CYS A 33 -4.02 27.82 2.26
CA CYS A 33 -3.78 26.71 1.34
C CYS A 33 -4.43 25.40 1.83
N HIS A 34 -5.51 24.98 1.16
CA HIS A 34 -6.29 23.77 1.49
C HIS A 34 -5.93 22.53 0.65
N LEU A 35 -4.81 22.54 -0.08
CA LEU A 35 -4.40 21.45 -0.97
C LEU A 35 -3.93 20.21 -0.18
N THR A 36 -4.72 19.14 -0.17
CA THR A 36 -4.33 17.82 0.36
C THR A 36 -3.40 17.07 -0.61
N ILE A 37 -2.69 16.04 -0.13
CA ILE A 37 -1.83 15.21 -1.01
C ILE A 37 -2.70 14.53 -2.08
N THR A 38 -3.88 14.05 -1.66
CA THR A 38 -4.87 13.47 -2.57
C THR A 38 -5.29 14.42 -3.69
N ASN A 39 -5.55 15.71 -3.40
CA ASN A 39 -5.90 16.70 -4.43
C ASN A 39 -4.71 16.99 -5.36
N LEU A 40 -3.51 17.07 -4.80
CA LEU A 40 -2.30 17.41 -5.54
C LEU A 40 -1.93 16.35 -6.59
N ILE A 41 -2.23 15.08 -6.33
CA ILE A 41 -1.96 13.96 -7.25
C ILE A 41 -2.87 13.97 -8.47
N GLN A 42 -4.08 14.50 -8.33
CA GLN A 42 -5.04 14.62 -9.43
C GLN A 42 -4.64 15.74 -10.42
N LEU A 43 -3.77 16.67 -10.00
CA LEU A 43 -3.27 17.75 -10.84
C LEU A 43 -2.09 17.27 -11.69
N LYS A 44 -2.11 17.59 -12.99
CA LYS A 44 -1.04 17.31 -13.95
C LYS A 44 -0.85 18.47 -14.93
N GLY A 45 0.35 18.59 -15.49
CA GLY A 45 0.66 19.56 -16.54
C GLY A 45 0.30 21.00 -16.15
N GLU A 46 -0.36 21.72 -17.05
CA GLU A 46 -0.65 23.16 -16.86
C GLU A 46 -1.42 23.48 -15.56
N LYS A 47 -2.34 22.60 -15.13
CA LYS A 47 -3.05 22.80 -13.86
C LYS A 47 -2.12 22.75 -12.66
N LEU A 48 -1.16 21.83 -12.66
CA LEU A 48 -0.18 21.70 -11.59
C LEU A 48 0.77 22.91 -11.57
N LYS A 49 1.19 23.37 -12.74
CA LYS A 49 2.00 24.59 -12.87
C LYS A 49 1.29 25.83 -12.35
N GLN A 50 0.01 25.97 -12.69
CA GLN A 50 -0.81 27.07 -12.20
C GLN A 50 -0.88 27.05 -10.67
N VAL A 51 -1.17 25.89 -10.06
CA VAL A 51 -1.21 25.74 -8.60
C VAL A 51 0.14 26.03 -7.94
N PHE A 52 1.25 25.64 -8.57
CA PHE A 52 2.58 26.02 -8.10
C PHE A 52 2.77 27.54 -8.09
N LEU A 53 2.44 28.23 -9.17
CA LEU A 53 2.59 29.68 -9.29
C LEU A 53 1.66 30.44 -8.33
N GLU A 54 0.43 29.95 -8.14
CA GLU A 54 -0.50 30.44 -7.11
C GLU A 54 0.09 30.27 -5.70
N SER A 55 0.70 29.11 -5.41
CA SER A 55 1.33 28.86 -4.12
C SER A 55 2.51 29.80 -3.85
N VAL A 56 3.30 30.13 -4.89
CA VAL A 56 4.40 31.12 -4.80
C VAL A 56 3.86 32.51 -4.54
N ALA A 57 2.80 32.93 -5.25
CA ALA A 57 2.18 34.24 -5.02
C ALA A 57 1.63 34.37 -3.59
N ILE A 58 0.98 33.32 -3.08
CA ILE A 58 0.48 33.27 -1.70
C ILE A 58 1.63 33.36 -0.69
N TYR A 59 2.72 32.61 -0.90
CA TYR A 59 3.91 32.66 -0.04
C TYR A 59 4.49 34.08 0.04
N LEU A 60 4.57 34.77 -1.09
CA LEU A 60 5.08 36.14 -1.18
C LEU A 60 4.05 37.20 -0.77
N ASN A 61 2.82 36.80 -0.43
CA ASN A 61 1.71 37.68 -0.08
C ASN A 61 1.40 38.75 -1.16
N ILE A 62 1.41 38.34 -2.43
CA ILE A 62 1.11 39.18 -3.60
C ILE A 62 0.01 38.58 -4.47
N GLY A 63 -0.52 39.37 -5.41
CA GLY A 63 -1.41 38.86 -6.44
C GLY A 63 -0.68 38.00 -7.48
N THR A 64 -1.36 37.01 -8.06
CA THR A 64 -0.79 36.20 -9.15
C THR A 64 -0.43 37.05 -10.37
N ASP A 65 -1.27 38.03 -10.72
CA ASP A 65 -1.00 38.94 -11.83
C ASP A 65 0.24 39.81 -11.56
N GLU A 66 0.48 40.15 -10.30
CA GLU A 66 1.63 40.92 -9.86
C GLU A 66 2.92 40.12 -10.01
N LEU A 67 2.90 38.81 -9.68
CA LEU A 67 4.02 37.88 -9.91
C LEU A 67 4.47 37.84 -11.38
N PHE A 68 3.53 37.96 -12.32
CA PHE A 68 3.83 37.98 -13.76
C PHE A 68 4.08 39.37 -14.32
N SER A 69 3.75 40.41 -13.57
CA SER A 69 4.13 41.77 -13.90
C SER A 69 5.62 41.93 -13.57
N ASN A 70 6.46 42.35 -14.53
CA ASN A 70 7.89 42.62 -14.29
C ASN A 70 8.13 43.85 -13.37
N ARG A 71 7.28 44.05 -12.36
CA ARG A 71 7.20 45.23 -11.50
C ARG A 71 6.98 44.83 -10.04
N LEU A 72 7.72 43.82 -9.57
CA LEU A 72 7.74 43.47 -8.16
C LEU A 72 8.47 44.56 -7.36
N HIS A 73 8.02 44.79 -6.13
CA HIS A 73 8.75 45.63 -5.18
C HIS A 73 10.11 45.00 -4.86
N ILE A 74 11.11 45.82 -4.53
CA ILE A 74 12.49 45.33 -4.32
C ILE A 74 12.58 44.27 -3.22
N ASP A 75 11.80 44.43 -2.14
CA ASP A 75 11.72 43.46 -1.04
C ASP A 75 11.11 42.14 -1.51
N THR A 76 10.04 42.20 -2.32
CA THR A 76 9.40 41.00 -2.88
C THR A 76 10.29 40.29 -3.89
N GLU A 77 11.10 41.04 -4.67
CA GLU A 77 12.07 40.44 -5.58
C GLU A 77 13.19 39.72 -4.82
N TYR A 78 13.62 40.27 -3.69
CA TYR A 78 14.58 39.65 -2.77
C TYR A 78 14.02 38.36 -2.14
N ASP A 79 12.78 38.40 -1.64
CA ASP A 79 12.11 37.24 -1.07
C ASP A 79 11.87 36.14 -2.12
N LEU A 80 11.54 36.52 -3.37
CA LEU A 80 11.41 35.59 -4.48
C LEU A 80 12.73 34.91 -4.82
N GLU A 81 13.84 35.66 -4.80
CA GLU A 81 15.18 35.09 -5.04
C GLU A 81 15.54 34.05 -3.98
N HIS A 82 15.36 34.38 -2.70
CA HIS A 82 15.58 33.41 -1.60
C HIS A 82 14.70 32.18 -1.73
N LEU A 83 13.43 32.37 -2.05
CA LEU A 83 12.52 31.26 -2.26
C LEU A 83 13.00 30.35 -3.41
N ILE A 84 13.40 30.92 -4.54
CA ILE A 84 13.91 30.14 -5.69
C ILE A 84 15.13 29.32 -5.27
N ASP A 85 16.06 29.91 -4.54
CA ASP A 85 17.26 29.22 -4.07
C ASP A 85 16.92 28.10 -3.09
N ASP A 86 15.97 28.31 -2.19
CA ASP A 86 15.47 27.28 -1.27
C ASP A 86 14.76 26.15 -1.99
N LEU A 87 13.93 26.45 -3.00
CA LEU A 87 13.26 25.43 -3.82
C LEU A 87 14.28 24.52 -4.52
N ILE A 88 15.29 25.09 -5.18
CA ILE A 88 16.36 24.36 -5.88
C ILE A 88 17.16 23.51 -4.87
N LYS A 89 17.50 24.10 -3.72
CA LYS A 89 18.23 23.39 -2.67
C LYS A 89 17.43 22.23 -2.09
N ASN A 90 16.12 22.40 -1.91
CA ASN A 90 15.24 21.35 -1.40
C ASN A 90 15.05 20.21 -2.40
N GLU A 91 14.97 20.52 -3.69
CA GLU A 91 14.96 19.49 -4.74
C GLU A 91 16.19 18.58 -4.62
N ILE A 92 17.38 19.17 -4.53
CA ILE A 92 18.65 18.42 -4.46
C ILE A 92 18.77 17.59 -3.17
N ASN A 93 18.32 18.14 -2.04
CA ASN A 93 18.58 17.53 -0.73
C ASN A 93 17.46 16.64 -0.20
N LEU A 94 16.22 16.83 -0.67
CA LEU A 94 15.03 16.24 -0.04
C LEU A 94 14.24 15.33 -0.99
N LEU A 95 14.44 15.42 -2.31
CA LEU A 95 13.80 14.51 -3.24
C LEU A 95 14.47 13.13 -3.17
N ILE A 96 13.67 12.08 -2.93
CA ILE A 96 14.19 10.72 -2.91
C ILE A 96 14.49 10.28 -4.36
N PRO A 97 15.68 9.74 -4.67
CA PRO A 97 15.99 9.33 -6.05
C PRO A 97 15.01 8.27 -6.59
N ASP A 98 14.64 8.35 -7.87
CA ASP A 98 13.70 7.41 -8.51
C ASP A 98 14.16 5.94 -8.41
N GLU A 99 15.47 5.70 -8.38
CA GLU A 99 16.04 4.36 -8.25
C GLU A 99 15.62 3.68 -6.93
N LYS A 100 15.36 4.47 -5.88
CA LYS A 100 14.87 3.95 -4.59
C LYS A 100 13.43 3.43 -4.67
N PHE A 101 12.64 3.87 -5.64
CA PHE A 101 11.27 3.39 -5.90
C PHE A 101 11.19 2.34 -7.02
N SER A 102 12.28 2.06 -7.73
CA SER A 102 12.30 1.14 -8.89
C SER A 102 11.75 -0.27 -8.64
N TRP A 103 11.74 -0.73 -7.39
CA TRP A 103 11.19 -2.03 -6.99
C TRP A 103 9.66 -2.02 -6.83
N LEU A 104 9.05 -0.83 -6.71
CA LEU A 104 7.61 -0.62 -6.76
C LEU A 104 7.14 -0.66 -8.23
N ASN A 105 7.16 -1.85 -8.81
CA ASN A 105 6.88 -2.05 -10.24
C ASN A 105 5.67 -2.95 -10.51
N SER A 106 4.92 -3.31 -9.47
CA SER A 106 3.78 -4.22 -9.59
C SER A 106 2.65 -3.86 -8.62
N ILE A 107 1.42 -4.22 -8.98
CA ILE A 107 0.25 -4.06 -8.11
C ILE A 107 0.47 -4.75 -6.76
N ARG A 108 1.12 -5.93 -6.74
CA ARG A 108 1.44 -6.65 -5.51
C ARG A 108 2.35 -5.82 -4.60
N SER A 109 3.36 -5.14 -5.15
CA SER A 109 4.24 -4.26 -4.37
C SER A 109 3.48 -3.08 -3.75
N TYR A 110 2.56 -2.46 -4.49
CA TYR A 110 1.77 -1.33 -4.01
C TYR A 110 0.84 -1.73 -2.86
N TYR A 111 0.16 -2.88 -3.00
CA TYR A 111 -0.75 -3.39 -1.98
C TYR A 111 0.00 -3.78 -0.70
N LEU A 112 1.16 -4.44 -0.83
CA LEU A 112 1.96 -4.83 0.31
C LEU A 112 2.45 -3.60 1.09
N VAL A 113 3.03 -2.62 0.37
CA VAL A 113 3.52 -1.38 0.98
C VAL A 113 2.40 -0.61 1.65
N THR A 114 1.28 -0.42 0.96
CA THR A 114 0.09 0.24 1.51
C THR A 114 -0.36 -0.41 2.82
N SER A 115 -0.42 -1.74 2.85
CA SER A 115 -0.85 -2.48 4.04
C SER A 115 0.10 -2.29 5.21
N ILE A 116 1.41 -2.40 4.97
CA ILE A 116 2.43 -2.26 6.01
C ILE A 116 2.44 -0.83 6.55
N ILE A 117 2.45 0.17 5.67
CA ILE A 117 2.43 1.59 6.06
C ILE A 117 1.18 1.89 6.89
N ASN A 118 -0.02 1.49 6.43
CA ASN A 118 -1.23 1.73 7.20
C ASN A 118 -1.23 1.01 8.56
N ALA A 119 -0.64 -0.18 8.64
CA ALA A 119 -0.46 -0.89 9.91
C ALA A 119 0.50 -0.13 10.85
N MET A 120 1.61 0.38 10.32
CA MET A 120 2.54 1.24 11.07
C MET A 120 1.87 2.52 11.57
N CYS A 121 1.13 3.23 10.71
CA CYS A 121 0.39 4.43 11.09
C CYS A 121 -0.64 4.14 12.20
N LYS A 122 -1.38 3.04 12.08
CA LYS A 122 -2.43 2.67 13.05
C LYS A 122 -1.88 2.25 14.40
N THR A 123 -0.74 1.54 14.41
CA THR A 123 -0.12 1.04 15.64
C THR A 123 0.89 2.00 16.25
N ARG A 124 1.31 3.02 15.49
CA ARG A 124 2.45 3.91 15.81
C ARG A 124 3.74 3.14 16.09
N ASN A 125 3.93 2.00 15.44
CA ASN A 125 5.09 1.14 15.66
C ASN A 125 5.85 0.89 14.36
N PHE A 126 7.08 1.42 14.31
CA PHE A 126 8.00 1.28 13.19
C PHE A 126 8.66 -0.12 13.15
N GLU A 127 8.76 -0.81 14.28
CA GLU A 127 9.37 -2.14 14.43
C GLU A 127 8.37 -3.29 14.24
N LEU A 128 7.18 -3.00 13.70
CA LEU A 128 6.09 -3.96 13.48
C LEU A 128 6.54 -5.25 12.78
N LEU A 129 7.60 -5.17 11.97
CA LEU A 129 8.15 -6.28 11.20
C LEU A 129 9.50 -6.80 11.74
N ASN A 130 10.13 -6.09 12.69
CA ASN A 130 11.44 -6.43 13.27
C ASN A 130 11.34 -7.12 14.65
N ASN A 131 10.18 -7.05 15.32
CA ASN A 131 9.96 -7.71 16.62
C ASN A 131 8.96 -8.89 16.53
N ASP A 132 9.37 -10.06 17.02
CA ASP A 132 8.57 -11.30 17.10
C ASP A 132 7.23 -11.16 17.83
N ILE A 133 7.09 -10.15 18.71
CA ILE A 133 5.90 -9.93 19.54
C ILE A 133 4.79 -9.15 18.79
N THR A 134 5.16 -8.31 17.82
CA THR A 134 4.24 -7.46 17.03
C THR A 134 3.58 -8.17 15.86
N GLN A 135 4.23 -9.23 15.36
CA GLN A 135 3.78 -10.13 14.31
C GLN A 135 2.35 -10.68 14.57
N HIS A 136 2.01 -10.93 15.83
CA HIS A 136 0.68 -11.41 16.20
C HIS A 136 -0.44 -10.34 16.22
N GLN A 137 -0.13 -9.04 16.20
CA GLN A 137 -1.11 -7.97 16.44
C GLN A 137 -1.72 -7.37 15.17
N ILE A 138 -1.05 -7.47 14.00
CA ILE A 138 -1.59 -6.95 12.73
C ILE A 138 -2.91 -7.66 12.37
N LEU A 139 -3.09 -8.91 12.80
CA LEU A 139 -4.18 -9.79 12.35
C LEU A 139 -5.08 -10.35 13.47
N LYS A 140 -4.70 -10.22 14.75
CA LYS A 140 -5.57 -10.60 15.88
C LYS A 140 -6.33 -9.39 16.41
N LYS A 141 -7.66 -9.52 16.45
CA LYS A 141 -8.60 -8.62 17.13
C LYS A 141 -7.99 -8.01 18.40
N VAL A 142 -7.94 -6.67 18.43
CA VAL A 142 -8.01 -5.88 19.65
C VAL A 142 -9.33 -6.22 20.34
N LYS A 143 -9.34 -7.29 21.13
CA LYS A 143 -10.25 -7.38 22.28
C LYS A 143 -9.57 -6.58 23.37
N GLY A 144 -10.16 -5.42 23.66
CA GLY A 144 -9.61 -4.41 24.54
C GLY A 144 -9.05 -5.00 25.83
N LYS A 145 -7.78 -4.69 26.07
CA LYS A 145 -7.22 -4.43 27.39
C LYS A 145 -6.06 -3.46 27.17
N ARG A 146 -6.15 -2.30 27.80
CA ARG A 146 -4.97 -1.48 28.08
C ARG A 146 -3.98 -2.38 28.81
N ILE A 147 -2.74 -2.42 28.34
CA ILE A 147 -1.64 -3.01 29.10
C ILE A 147 -0.88 -1.81 29.64
N ASP A 148 -1.02 -1.60 30.94
CA ASP A 148 -0.18 -0.73 31.72
C ASP A 148 1.25 -1.30 31.72
N ASN A 149 2.22 -0.39 31.77
CA ASN A 149 3.66 -0.65 31.79
C ASN A 149 4.03 -1.78 32.76
N GLU A 150 4.67 -2.84 32.27
CA GLU A 150 5.53 -3.68 33.10
C GLU A 150 6.84 -3.99 32.37
N ASP A 151 7.92 -3.73 33.11
CA ASP A 151 9.30 -4.04 32.81
C ASP A 151 9.49 -5.49 32.38
N SER A 152 10.20 -5.70 31.26
CA SER A 152 10.88 -6.97 31.02
C SER A 152 12.23 -6.75 30.37
N THR A 153 13.26 -7.10 31.14
CA THR A 153 14.68 -7.16 30.80
C THR A 153 14.97 -7.78 29.44
N TYR A 154 15.52 -6.98 28.53
CA TYR A 154 15.96 -7.37 27.20
C TYR A 154 17.26 -8.18 27.22
N LYS A 155 17.24 -9.37 26.61
CA LYS A 155 18.45 -10.01 26.08
C LYS A 155 18.71 -9.49 24.67
N LYS A 156 19.64 -8.53 24.57
CA LYS A 156 20.26 -8.06 23.33
C LYS A 156 20.86 -9.25 22.57
N ASN A 157 20.39 -9.49 21.35
CA ASN A 157 21.16 -10.18 20.32
C ASN A 157 21.17 -9.30 19.06
N ASN A 158 22.24 -8.50 18.96
CA ASN A 158 22.95 -8.01 17.78
C ASN A 158 22.16 -7.54 16.54
N LEU A 159 21.87 -6.23 16.48
CA LEU A 159 22.15 -5.39 15.31
C LEU A 159 22.54 -3.97 15.78
N HIS A 160 23.84 -3.71 15.91
CA HIS A 160 24.39 -2.38 16.24
C HIS A 160 24.33 -1.47 14.99
N ILE A 161 23.17 -0.87 14.70
CA ILE A 161 23.06 0.28 13.77
C ILE A 161 22.11 1.39 14.30
N LEU A 162 21.47 1.23 15.47
CA LEU A 162 20.40 2.16 15.93
C LEU A 162 20.73 2.97 17.19
N ASP A 163 21.99 3.09 17.60
CA ASP A 163 22.33 3.79 18.85
C ASP A 163 22.21 5.33 18.78
N ASP A 164 21.85 5.93 17.63
CA ASP A 164 21.66 7.40 17.46
C ASP A 164 20.23 7.81 17.05
N PHE A 165 19.21 6.97 17.27
CA PHE A 165 17.86 7.23 16.76
C PHE A 165 16.90 7.72 17.85
N ASP A 166 16.50 9.00 17.80
CA ASP A 166 15.55 9.58 18.75
C ASP A 166 14.11 9.05 18.49
N PRO A 167 13.49 8.33 19.45
CA PRO A 167 12.13 7.82 19.32
C PRO A 167 11.05 8.91 19.20
N THR A 168 11.30 10.15 19.63
CA THR A 168 10.33 11.26 19.48
C THR A 168 10.08 11.67 18.03
N ASN A 169 11.03 11.40 17.12
CA ASN A 169 10.87 11.64 15.68
C ASN A 169 9.93 10.61 15.00
N ARG A 170 9.69 9.45 15.62
CA ARG A 170 8.88 8.35 15.03
C ARG A 170 7.37 8.62 15.04
N ASP A 171 6.85 9.27 16.08
CA ASP A 171 5.41 9.59 16.19
C ASP A 171 4.98 10.69 15.20
N LEU A 172 5.89 11.62 14.87
CA LEU A 172 5.66 12.71 13.91
C LEU A 172 5.73 12.25 12.45
N LEU A 173 6.50 11.20 12.14
CA LEU A 173 6.56 10.62 10.79
C LEU A 173 5.19 10.13 10.31
N PHE A 174 4.41 9.50 11.17
CA PHE A 174 3.12 8.92 10.76
C PHE A 174 1.91 9.84 10.96
N SER A 175 2.04 10.96 11.68
CA SER A 175 0.96 11.95 11.75
C SER A 175 0.68 12.63 10.41
N ASN A 176 1.66 12.59 9.50
CA ASN A 176 1.61 13.23 8.19
C ASN A 176 1.25 12.26 7.05
N PHE A 177 1.14 10.96 7.32
CA PHE A 177 0.74 9.97 6.31
C PHE A 177 -0.79 9.97 6.16
N GLU A 178 -1.29 10.34 4.98
CA GLU A 178 -2.70 10.12 4.61
C GLU A 178 -2.94 8.62 4.42
N PRO A 179 -4.05 8.05 4.92
CA PRO A 179 -4.37 6.63 4.72
C PRO A 179 -4.36 6.24 3.24
N LEU A 180 -3.54 5.25 2.90
CA LEU A 180 -3.40 4.74 1.54
C LEU A 180 -4.48 3.68 1.27
N GLN A 181 -5.30 3.79 0.23
CA GLN A 181 -6.36 2.80 -0.03
C GLN A 181 -6.17 2.14 -1.39
N ALA A 182 -5.32 1.11 -1.45
CA ALA A 182 -4.96 0.46 -2.72
C ALA A 182 -6.15 -0.14 -3.50
N ASN A 183 -7.28 -0.44 -2.83
CA ASN A 183 -8.52 -0.89 -3.50
C ASN A 183 -9.36 0.25 -4.10
N LYS A 184 -9.09 1.51 -3.74
CA LYS A 184 -9.87 2.69 -4.17
C LYS A 184 -9.06 3.75 -4.90
N ASP A 185 -7.73 3.70 -4.79
CA ASP A 185 -6.83 4.71 -5.30
C ASP A 185 -6.19 4.28 -6.62
N ASP A 186 -6.69 4.81 -7.74
CA ASP A 186 -6.14 4.55 -9.08
C ASP A 186 -4.71 5.09 -9.27
N HIS A 187 -4.27 6.00 -8.40
CA HIS A 187 -2.93 6.62 -8.38
C HIS A 187 -2.13 6.25 -7.14
N ILE A 188 -2.27 5.00 -6.67
CA ILE A 188 -1.64 4.54 -5.44
C ILE A 188 -0.10 4.64 -5.47
N TYR A 189 0.50 4.40 -6.64
CA TYR A 189 1.95 4.49 -6.81
C TYR A 189 2.44 5.92 -6.59
N GLU A 190 1.81 6.89 -7.24
CA GLU A 190 2.12 8.31 -7.08
C GLU A 190 1.87 8.78 -5.64
N LYS A 191 0.78 8.29 -5.01
CA LYS A 191 0.50 8.55 -3.59
C LYS A 191 1.63 8.07 -2.69
N ILE A 192 2.13 6.86 -2.89
CA ILE A 192 3.25 6.32 -2.10
C ILE A 192 4.46 7.24 -2.23
N ILE A 193 4.89 7.55 -3.46
CA ILE A 193 6.08 8.37 -3.71
C ILE A 193 5.96 9.74 -3.05
N ILE A 194 4.85 10.44 -3.29
CA ILE A 194 4.67 11.81 -2.80
C ILE A 194 4.58 11.86 -1.28
N GLN A 195 3.99 10.85 -0.64
CA GLN A 195 3.98 10.78 0.82
C GLN A 195 5.39 10.57 1.38
N PHE A 196 6.22 9.72 0.76
CA PHE A 196 7.62 9.57 1.14
C PHE A 196 8.41 10.87 0.95
N ASP A 197 8.26 11.54 -0.19
CA ASP A 197 8.88 12.86 -0.42
C ASP A 197 8.41 13.91 0.60
N TYR A 198 7.11 13.88 0.96
CA TYR A 198 6.54 14.80 1.94
C TYR A 198 7.11 14.59 3.35
N LEU A 199 7.39 13.34 3.75
CA LEU A 199 8.00 13.05 5.05
C LEU A 199 9.36 13.72 5.20
N VAL A 200 10.14 13.74 4.12
CA VAL A 200 11.47 14.34 4.12
C VAL A 200 11.41 15.85 4.35
N LEU A 201 10.34 16.50 3.88
CA LEU A 201 10.14 17.94 4.08
C LEU A 201 9.92 18.34 5.55
N ASP A 202 9.70 17.42 6.49
CA ASP A 202 9.43 17.77 7.89
C ASP A 202 10.71 18.02 8.71
N ARG A 203 11.77 17.24 8.48
CA ARG A 203 13.10 17.39 9.10
C ARG A 203 14.15 16.68 8.24
N ARG A 204 15.40 17.18 8.19
CA ARG A 204 16.50 16.49 7.48
C ARG A 204 16.76 15.06 7.98
N GLU A 205 16.51 14.79 9.26
CA GLU A 205 16.60 13.45 9.86
C GLU A 205 15.56 12.47 9.27
N ASN A 206 14.47 12.99 8.70
CA ASN A 206 13.46 12.18 8.03
C ASN A 206 13.92 11.66 6.66
N PHE A 207 14.94 12.27 6.02
CA PHE A 207 15.47 11.73 4.76
C PHE A 207 16.06 10.34 4.98
N ARG A 208 17.00 10.21 5.92
CA ARG A 208 17.60 8.93 6.26
C ARG A 208 16.55 7.93 6.74
N THR A 209 15.62 8.38 7.57
CA THR A 209 14.54 7.53 8.09
C THR A 209 13.63 7.00 6.98
N SER A 210 13.24 7.87 6.04
CA SER A 210 12.42 7.49 4.88
C SER A 210 13.15 6.49 3.98
N LEU A 211 14.46 6.67 3.77
CA LEU A 211 15.28 5.73 3.01
C LEU A 211 15.39 4.37 3.71
N VAL A 212 15.59 4.35 5.03
CA VAL A 212 15.62 3.11 5.82
C VAL A 212 14.28 2.39 5.71
N LEU A 213 13.16 3.11 5.87
CA LEU A 213 11.81 2.53 5.72
C LEU A 213 11.61 1.93 4.32
N LEU A 214 12.04 2.65 3.27
CA LEU A 214 11.95 2.16 1.89
C LEU A 214 12.78 0.90 1.68
N ASP A 215 14.01 0.86 2.20
CA ASP A 215 14.88 -0.31 2.09
C ASP A 215 14.32 -1.51 2.90
N GLU A 216 13.71 -1.27 4.07
CA GLU A 216 13.00 -2.30 4.84
C GLU A 216 11.79 -2.84 4.06
N LEU A 217 10.92 -1.97 3.55
CA LEU A 217 9.75 -2.37 2.76
C LEU A 217 10.15 -3.17 1.53
N LYS A 218 11.22 -2.75 0.85
CA LYS A 218 11.83 -3.45 -0.29
C LYS A 218 12.25 -4.87 0.11
N ASN A 219 12.98 -5.01 1.22
CA ASN A 219 13.45 -6.31 1.70
C ASN A 219 12.29 -7.24 2.05
N HIS A 220 11.23 -6.73 2.69
CA HIS A 220 10.03 -7.50 3.00
C HIS A 220 9.32 -7.98 1.73
N TYR A 221 9.21 -7.11 0.72
CA TYR A 221 8.63 -7.48 -0.56
C TYR A 221 9.42 -8.60 -1.27
N PHE A 222 10.75 -8.49 -1.34
CA PHE A 222 11.56 -9.54 -1.95
C PHE A 222 11.51 -10.85 -1.16
N LYS A 223 11.55 -10.79 0.17
CA LYS A 223 11.37 -11.97 1.03
C LYS A 223 10.08 -12.72 0.72
N VAL A 224 8.97 -11.99 0.53
CA VAL A 224 7.67 -12.54 0.14
C VAL A 224 7.70 -13.15 -1.26
N ILE A 225 8.25 -12.45 -2.24
CA ILE A 225 8.27 -12.92 -3.63
C ILE A 225 9.12 -14.18 -3.79
N ASP A 226 10.27 -14.23 -3.13
CA ASP A 226 11.20 -15.35 -3.22
C ASP A 226 10.66 -16.59 -2.49
N SER A 227 9.89 -16.39 -1.41
CA SER A 227 9.47 -17.47 -0.52
C SER A 227 8.07 -18.00 -0.79
N ILE A 228 7.14 -17.18 -1.28
CA ILE A 228 5.75 -17.58 -1.49
C ILE A 228 5.54 -17.94 -2.96
N PRO A 229 5.43 -19.24 -3.31
CA PRO A 229 5.24 -19.63 -4.69
C PRO A 229 3.87 -19.15 -5.17
N LEU A 230 3.82 -18.45 -6.30
CA LEU A 230 2.57 -18.15 -7.04
C LEU A 230 1.80 -19.42 -7.46
N LYS A 231 2.33 -20.60 -7.16
CA LYS A 231 1.76 -21.91 -7.45
C LYS A 231 0.63 -22.30 -6.49
N TYR A 232 0.46 -21.65 -5.34
CA TYR A 232 -0.64 -21.97 -4.43
C TYR A 232 -1.99 -21.86 -5.15
N ASN A 233 -2.88 -22.83 -4.89
CA ASN A 233 -4.19 -22.91 -5.54
C ASN A 233 -5.07 -21.68 -5.30
N VAL A 234 -4.79 -20.89 -4.26
CA VAL A 234 -5.45 -19.62 -3.94
C VAL A 234 -5.14 -18.56 -5.01
N PHE A 235 -3.93 -18.53 -5.55
CA PHE A 235 -3.54 -17.56 -6.59
C PHE A 235 -4.02 -17.94 -8.00
N LYS A 236 -4.61 -19.14 -8.15
CA LYS A 236 -5.12 -19.66 -9.43
C LYS A 236 -6.64 -19.65 -9.54
N ILE A 237 -7.33 -19.00 -8.59
CA ILE A 237 -8.78 -18.92 -8.61
C ILE A 237 -9.19 -17.94 -9.72
N LYS A 238 -10.00 -18.41 -10.68
CA LYS A 238 -10.62 -17.56 -11.70
C LYS A 238 -12.13 -17.40 -11.50
N ASN A 239 -12.77 -18.30 -10.75
CA ASN A 239 -14.20 -18.25 -10.50
C ASN A 239 -14.54 -17.12 -9.50
N GLU A 240 -15.41 -16.20 -9.94
CA GLU A 240 -15.79 -15.02 -9.18
C GLU A 240 -16.45 -15.33 -7.83
N ASN A 241 -17.31 -16.36 -7.77
CA ASN A 241 -17.98 -16.75 -6.52
C ASN A 241 -17.00 -17.27 -5.47
N LEU A 242 -15.97 -18.00 -5.90
CA LEU A 242 -14.88 -18.46 -5.04
C LEU A 242 -14.00 -17.31 -4.57
N ILE A 243 -13.72 -16.34 -5.44
CA ILE A 243 -12.97 -15.13 -5.10
C ILE A 243 -13.74 -14.33 -4.05
N ASN A 244 -15.02 -14.05 -4.32
CA ASN A 244 -15.91 -13.31 -3.42
C ASN A 244 -16.01 -13.98 -2.04
N SER A 245 -16.30 -15.28 -1.98
CA SER A 245 -16.41 -16.01 -0.72
C SER A 245 -15.10 -16.08 0.06
N THR A 246 -13.96 -16.22 -0.63
CA THR A 246 -12.63 -16.21 0.00
C THR A 246 -12.30 -14.83 0.55
N TYR A 247 -12.48 -13.78 -0.24
CA TYR A 247 -12.30 -12.39 0.17
C TYR A 247 -13.14 -12.06 1.41
N GLN A 248 -14.44 -12.35 1.40
CA GLN A 248 -15.33 -12.04 2.54
C GLN A 248 -14.90 -12.76 3.83
N ARG A 249 -14.40 -14.00 3.73
CA ARG A 249 -13.86 -14.73 4.90
C ARG A 249 -12.59 -14.09 5.46
N LEU A 250 -11.68 -13.69 4.59
CA LEU A 250 -10.45 -13.03 5.01
C LEU A 250 -10.75 -11.67 5.63
N VAL A 251 -11.61 -10.86 5.01
CA VAL A 251 -12.09 -9.58 5.57
C VAL A 251 -12.66 -9.81 6.98
N LYS A 252 -13.55 -10.78 7.16
CA LYS A 252 -14.16 -11.06 8.46
C LYS A 252 -13.14 -11.54 9.51
N ARG A 253 -12.13 -12.30 9.11
CA ARG A 253 -11.14 -12.88 10.02
C ARG A 253 -10.08 -11.86 10.45
N TYR A 254 -9.63 -11.04 9.51
CA TYR A 254 -8.42 -10.21 9.64
C TYR A 254 -8.68 -8.70 9.56
N ASN A 255 -9.92 -8.29 9.30
CA ASN A 255 -10.32 -6.88 9.17
C ASN A 255 -9.49 -6.08 8.14
N ILE A 256 -9.16 -6.70 7.01
CA ILE A 256 -8.26 -6.15 5.99
C ILE A 256 -8.76 -4.85 5.35
N ILE A 257 -10.07 -4.58 5.42
CA ILE A 257 -10.68 -3.34 4.92
C ILE A 257 -10.05 -2.11 5.58
N ASP A 258 -9.67 -2.21 6.86
CA ASP A 258 -9.02 -1.10 7.58
C ASP A 258 -7.66 -0.70 6.97
N PHE A 259 -7.01 -1.61 6.23
CA PHE A 259 -5.64 -1.43 5.73
C PHE A 259 -5.58 -1.29 4.20
N LEU A 260 -6.53 -1.84 3.46
CA LEU A 260 -6.53 -1.81 1.99
C LEU A 260 -7.73 -1.08 1.39
N GLY A 261 -8.75 -0.76 2.18
CA GLY A 261 -10.05 -0.31 1.70
C GLY A 261 -10.92 -1.47 1.20
N SER A 262 -12.19 -1.18 0.90
CA SER A 262 -13.13 -2.18 0.35
C SER A 262 -12.83 -2.46 -1.12
N ALA A 263 -12.63 -3.73 -1.49
CA ALA A 263 -12.46 -4.16 -2.87
C ALA A 263 -13.82 -4.38 -3.57
N GLU A 264 -14.06 -3.65 -4.65
CA GLU A 264 -15.30 -3.74 -5.44
C GLU A 264 -15.16 -4.74 -6.61
N THR A 265 -14.04 -4.68 -7.33
CA THR A 265 -13.74 -5.53 -8.48
C THR A 265 -13.19 -6.91 -8.08
N ILE A 266 -13.27 -7.87 -9.00
CA ILE A 266 -12.73 -9.23 -8.79
C ILE A 266 -11.20 -9.20 -8.71
N GLU A 267 -10.58 -8.35 -9.52
CA GLU A 267 -9.15 -8.09 -9.54
C GLU A 267 -8.68 -7.56 -8.19
N ALA A 268 -9.33 -6.52 -7.66
CA ALA A 268 -8.99 -5.93 -6.35
C ALA A 268 -9.18 -6.94 -5.21
N LYS A 269 -10.22 -7.78 -5.27
CA LYS A 269 -10.44 -8.85 -4.29
C LYS A 269 -9.33 -9.90 -4.35
N ASN A 270 -8.89 -10.30 -5.54
CA ASN A 270 -7.76 -11.21 -5.73
C ASN A 270 -6.46 -10.63 -5.17
N GLN A 271 -6.17 -9.36 -5.47
CA GLN A 271 -4.99 -8.67 -4.92
C GLN A 271 -5.06 -8.56 -3.40
N THR A 272 -6.23 -8.30 -2.84
CA THR A 272 -6.45 -8.28 -1.38
C THR A 272 -6.20 -9.66 -0.75
N ILE A 273 -6.73 -10.73 -1.36
CA ILE A 273 -6.47 -12.11 -0.90
C ILE A 273 -4.96 -12.39 -0.93
N GLN A 274 -4.29 -12.01 -2.01
CA GLN A 274 -2.86 -12.24 -2.17
C GLN A 274 -2.03 -11.48 -1.14
N THR A 275 -2.33 -10.20 -0.96
CA THR A 275 -1.66 -9.36 0.02
C THR A 275 -1.89 -9.86 1.45
N THR A 276 -3.07 -10.41 1.75
CA THR A 276 -3.33 -11.03 3.06
C THR A 276 -2.41 -12.20 3.33
N ILE A 277 -2.17 -13.05 2.32
CA ILE A 277 -1.25 -14.18 2.43
C ILE A 277 0.19 -13.69 2.61
N ASP A 278 0.58 -12.67 1.86
CA ASP A 278 1.90 -12.05 1.97
C ASP A 278 2.13 -11.48 3.37
N LEU A 279 1.13 -10.79 3.93
CA LEU A 279 1.18 -10.30 5.31
C LEU A 279 1.23 -11.44 6.32
N LEU A 280 0.42 -12.48 6.17
CA LEU A 280 0.47 -13.66 7.05
C LEU A 280 1.86 -14.30 7.07
N TYR A 281 2.54 -14.35 5.93
CA TYR A 281 3.90 -14.88 5.84
C TYR A 281 4.93 -13.99 6.55
N LEU A 282 4.78 -12.67 6.44
CA LEU A 282 5.66 -11.73 7.11
C LEU A 282 5.43 -11.64 8.62
N THR A 283 4.22 -11.99 9.07
CA THR A 283 3.75 -11.71 10.44
C THR A 283 3.46 -12.96 11.26
N LEU A 284 3.75 -14.16 10.77
CA LEU A 284 3.62 -15.38 11.55
C LEU A 284 4.91 -16.17 11.47
N ASP A 285 5.22 -16.88 12.56
CA ASP A 285 6.20 -17.95 12.51
C ASP A 285 5.78 -19.05 11.53
N GLU A 286 6.73 -19.86 11.09
CA GLU A 286 6.54 -20.86 10.05
C GLU A 286 5.42 -21.87 10.36
N GLU A 287 5.30 -22.27 11.62
CA GLU A 287 4.28 -23.25 12.04
C GLU A 287 2.88 -22.64 11.95
N ASN A 288 2.70 -21.43 12.47
CA ASN A 288 1.44 -20.71 12.43
C ASN A 288 1.06 -20.28 11.01
N TYR A 289 2.01 -19.84 10.21
CA TYR A 289 1.79 -19.55 8.79
C TYR A 289 1.29 -20.80 8.06
N THR A 290 1.96 -21.95 8.24
CA THR A 290 1.57 -23.21 7.60
C THR A 290 0.17 -23.65 7.99
N LYS A 291 -0.20 -23.51 9.27
CA LYS A 291 -1.56 -23.80 9.77
C LYS A 291 -2.60 -22.89 9.12
N GLU A 292 -2.34 -21.59 9.04
CA GLU A 292 -3.27 -20.61 8.47
C GLU A 292 -3.46 -20.82 6.96
N ILE A 293 -2.37 -21.02 6.22
CA ILE A 293 -2.44 -21.31 4.78
C ILE A 293 -3.20 -22.60 4.53
N LYS A 294 -2.92 -23.66 5.28
CA LYS A 294 -3.67 -24.92 5.18
C LYS A 294 -5.16 -24.69 5.40
N HIS A 295 -5.53 -23.95 6.45
CA HIS A 295 -6.93 -23.62 6.72
C HIS A 295 -7.58 -22.85 5.55
N ILE A 296 -6.90 -21.85 4.98
CA ILE A 296 -7.39 -21.09 3.82
C ILE A 296 -7.57 -22.01 2.61
N THR A 297 -6.59 -22.87 2.31
CA THR A 297 -6.63 -23.79 1.16
C THR A 297 -7.67 -24.90 1.31
N ASP A 298 -7.88 -25.42 2.52
CA ASP A 298 -8.87 -26.45 2.80
C ASP A 298 -10.29 -25.89 2.61
N LYS A 299 -10.52 -24.67 3.13
CA LYS A 299 -11.78 -23.95 2.94
C LYS A 299 -12.06 -23.62 1.47
N LEU A 300 -11.05 -23.17 0.74
CA LEU A 300 -11.18 -22.95 -0.70
C LEU A 300 -11.51 -24.24 -1.45
N SER A 301 -10.87 -25.35 -1.10
CA SER A 301 -11.12 -26.66 -1.74
C SER A 301 -12.54 -27.17 -1.47
N LEU A 302 -13.04 -26.96 -0.25
CA LEU A 302 -14.43 -27.26 0.09
C LEU A 302 -15.40 -26.42 -0.73
N ASP A 303 -15.15 -25.13 -0.92
CA ASP A 303 -16.05 -24.30 -1.74
C ASP A 303 -15.95 -24.64 -3.22
N LYS A 304 -14.75 -24.96 -3.73
CA LYS A 304 -14.57 -25.47 -5.09
C LYS A 304 -15.45 -26.68 -5.34
N SER A 305 -15.52 -27.61 -4.38
CA SER A 305 -16.37 -28.80 -4.49
C SER A 305 -17.88 -28.50 -4.49
N LYS A 306 -18.27 -27.32 -4.02
CA LYS A 306 -19.67 -26.84 -3.95
C LYS A 306 -20.03 -25.85 -5.07
N ALA A 307 -19.06 -25.34 -5.82
CA ALA A 307 -19.28 -24.36 -6.87
C ALA A 307 -19.84 -25.03 -8.14
N ASN A 308 -20.86 -24.41 -8.74
CA ASN A 308 -21.57 -24.95 -9.90
C ASN A 308 -20.67 -25.20 -11.12
N ASP A 309 -19.56 -24.47 -11.26
CA ASP A 309 -18.59 -24.64 -12.36
C ASP A 309 -17.94 -26.04 -12.41
N PHE A 310 -17.95 -26.77 -11.29
CA PHE A 310 -17.41 -28.13 -11.21
C PHE A 310 -18.49 -29.18 -10.96
N SER A 311 -19.78 -28.80 -10.97
CA SER A 311 -20.89 -29.72 -10.74
C SER A 311 -21.81 -29.74 -11.96
N ILE A 312 -21.98 -30.91 -12.57
CA ILE A 312 -23.02 -31.10 -13.57
C ILE A 312 -24.38 -30.96 -12.86
N SER A 313 -25.19 -29.97 -13.25
CA SER A 313 -26.54 -29.81 -12.73
C SER A 313 -27.47 -30.86 -13.35
N LEU A 314 -27.48 -32.05 -12.78
CA LEU A 314 -28.41 -33.12 -13.13
C LEU A 314 -29.60 -33.11 -12.16
N ASN A 315 -30.81 -33.26 -12.70
CA ASN A 315 -31.99 -33.47 -11.87
C ASN A 315 -31.95 -34.86 -11.18
N GLU A 316 -32.78 -35.08 -10.16
CA GLU A 316 -32.81 -36.34 -9.41
C GLU A 316 -33.01 -37.58 -10.29
N ARG A 317 -33.80 -37.45 -11.36
CA ARG A 317 -34.05 -38.55 -12.31
C ARG A 317 -32.78 -38.94 -13.06
N HIS A 318 -32.02 -37.96 -13.55
CA HIS A 318 -30.76 -38.19 -14.24
C HIS A 318 -29.67 -38.73 -13.29
N TRP A 319 -29.68 -38.30 -12.02
CA TRP A 319 -28.78 -38.87 -11.01
C TRP A 319 -29.07 -40.34 -10.71
N LYS A 320 -30.34 -40.72 -10.53
CA LYS A 320 -30.73 -42.13 -10.37
C LYS A 320 -30.31 -42.98 -11.57
N MET A 321 -30.52 -42.46 -12.78
CA MET A 321 -30.14 -43.14 -14.01
C MET A 321 -28.62 -43.34 -14.12
N LEU A 322 -27.81 -42.36 -13.71
CA LEU A 322 -26.35 -42.48 -13.65
C LEU A 322 -25.88 -43.48 -12.60
N VAL A 323 -26.54 -43.56 -11.45
CA VAL A 323 -26.24 -44.56 -10.40
C VAL A 323 -26.53 -45.97 -10.91
N GLU A 324 -27.64 -46.16 -11.62
CA GLU A 324 -28.00 -47.43 -12.25
C GLU A 324 -27.00 -47.83 -13.35
N LEU A 325 -26.68 -46.91 -14.27
CA LEU A 325 -25.71 -47.14 -15.35
C LEU A 325 -24.28 -47.42 -14.82
N ALA A 326 -23.92 -46.87 -13.67
CA ALA A 326 -22.63 -47.10 -13.02
C ALA A 326 -22.58 -48.40 -12.18
N GLY A 327 -23.62 -49.25 -12.25
CA GLY A 327 -23.68 -50.53 -11.56
C GLY A 327 -23.94 -50.41 -10.05
N GLY A 328 -24.71 -49.40 -9.62
CA GLY A 328 -25.11 -49.23 -8.22
C GLY A 328 -24.04 -48.57 -7.33
N LYS A 329 -23.04 -47.90 -7.91
CA LYS A 329 -22.08 -47.11 -7.13
C LYS A 329 -22.79 -45.92 -6.46
N SER A 330 -22.44 -45.64 -5.20
CA SER A 330 -22.99 -44.50 -4.45
C SER A 330 -22.83 -43.17 -5.19
N ASP A 331 -23.84 -42.29 -5.10
CA ASP A 331 -23.87 -40.96 -5.73
C ASP A 331 -22.58 -40.14 -5.45
N ALA A 332 -22.10 -40.18 -4.20
CA ALA A 332 -20.85 -39.52 -3.80
C ALA A 332 -19.61 -40.00 -4.58
N LYS A 333 -19.51 -41.29 -4.91
CA LYS A 333 -18.40 -41.83 -5.72
C LYS A 333 -18.49 -41.36 -7.17
N ILE A 334 -19.70 -41.33 -7.74
CA ILE A 334 -19.92 -40.91 -9.13
C ILE A 334 -19.60 -39.42 -9.28
N ARG A 335 -20.09 -38.57 -8.36
CA ARG A 335 -19.75 -37.14 -8.32
C ARG A 335 -18.24 -36.92 -8.23
N LYS A 336 -17.54 -37.67 -7.38
CA LYS A 336 -16.09 -37.57 -7.24
C LYS A 336 -15.36 -37.90 -8.54
N THR A 337 -15.80 -38.94 -9.27
CA THR A 337 -15.21 -39.33 -10.56
C THR A 337 -15.51 -38.32 -11.66
N ILE A 338 -16.74 -37.82 -11.75
CA ILE A 338 -17.14 -36.78 -12.72
C ILE A 338 -16.32 -35.50 -12.49
N ASN A 339 -16.20 -35.05 -11.24
CA ASN A 339 -15.42 -33.86 -10.91
C ASN A 339 -13.93 -34.07 -11.20
N ALA A 340 -13.39 -35.28 -11.06
CA ALA A 340 -12.03 -35.59 -11.46
C ALA A 340 -11.84 -35.50 -12.99
N LEU A 341 -12.78 -36.02 -13.77
CA LEU A 341 -12.76 -35.94 -15.23
C LEU A 341 -12.88 -34.50 -15.75
N ILE A 342 -13.77 -33.70 -15.15
CA ILE A 342 -13.94 -32.28 -15.48
C ILE A 342 -12.64 -31.52 -15.18
N ASN A 343 -12.02 -31.76 -14.01
CA ASN A 343 -10.75 -31.14 -13.65
C ASN A 343 -9.60 -31.53 -14.60
N ASP A 344 -9.54 -32.79 -15.03
CA ASP A 344 -8.53 -33.25 -15.99
C ASP A 344 -8.76 -32.67 -17.39
N ALA A 345 -10.01 -32.51 -17.82
CA ALA A 345 -10.34 -31.84 -19.08
C ALA A 345 -9.93 -30.35 -19.06
N HIS A 346 -10.16 -29.65 -17.94
CA HIS A 346 -9.74 -28.26 -17.79
C HIS A 346 -8.21 -28.10 -17.79
N LYS A 347 -7.46 -29.02 -17.19
CA LYS A 347 -5.98 -29.00 -17.22
C LYS A 347 -5.38 -29.23 -18.61
N LYS A 348 -6.08 -29.92 -19.51
CA LYS A 348 -5.61 -30.16 -20.88
C LYS A 348 -5.86 -28.99 -21.83
N ASN A 349 -6.79 -28.10 -21.48
CA ASN A 349 -7.20 -26.94 -22.30
C ASN A 349 -6.67 -25.60 -21.76
N SER A 350 -5.76 -25.64 -20.79
CA SER A 350 -5.06 -24.49 -20.18
C SER A 350 -3.56 -24.67 -20.32
#